data_AF-A0A914N2W1-F1
#
_entry.id   AF-A0A914N2W1-F1
#
_cell.length_a   1.000
_cell.length_b   1.000
_cell.length_c   1.000
_cell.angle_alpha   90.00
_cell.angle_beta   90.00
_cell.angle_gamma   90.00
#
_symmetry.space_group_name_H-M   'P 1'
#
loop_
_entity.id
_entity.type
_entity.pdbx_description
1 polymer ?
#
loop_
_entity_poly.entity_id
_entity_poly.type
_entity_poly.pdbx_seq_one_letter_code
_entity_poly.pdbx_strand_id
1 'polypeptide(L)'
;MKDLENIIQFLINRSNSESVLLNLLKRIILKKEINFGKVTQIIRKILYNPEINNESNSSPQKGKSLIFNYTPNLVSHNSILRCIFEPLYQHPEVDKKYLANLMIDFFLILKQRKIQIQNHYLPELLLKIVADAKMWTCLQQLLQYRVIDDSKFLAFELISLSDECPSLYQIALDMFNRRGNTDQISEALLCRGHVIDALRFTTANGGGGFREGGTTICNEGSGSQRLDKICLKLLNSAWICPNDRPLRYTIYSYLQTNGKLKSLAESDDADFERFSRDFHSLYSSEELKEAETSFRLARLSSIRGRNRRDSQREESFCSANNDGPAERIIVSE
;
A
#
# COMPACT_ATOMS: atom_id res chain seq x y z
N MET A 1 17.48 34.57 -21.87
CA MET A 1 17.80 33.34 -21.11
C MET A 1 18.89 33.56 -20.07
N LYS A 2 20.08 34.10 -20.43
CA LYS A 2 21.17 34.39 -19.46
C LYS A 2 20.74 35.33 -18.32
N ASP A 3 19.92 36.33 -18.61
CA ASP A 3 19.47 37.28 -17.58
C ASP A 3 18.56 36.65 -16.53
N LEU A 4 17.69 35.71 -16.94
CA LEU A 4 16.79 35.01 -16.03
C LEU A 4 17.56 34.06 -15.10
N GLU A 5 18.57 33.38 -15.63
CA GLU A 5 19.47 32.53 -14.85
C GLU A 5 20.28 33.35 -13.84
N ASN A 6 20.77 34.52 -14.25
CA ASN A 6 21.46 35.47 -13.36
C ASN A 6 20.52 35.99 -12.27
N ILE A 7 19.26 36.30 -12.59
CA ILE A 7 18.26 36.72 -11.61
C ILE A 7 17.96 35.60 -10.61
N ILE A 8 17.78 34.36 -11.06
CA ILE A 8 17.55 33.21 -10.17
C ILE A 8 18.76 33.02 -9.26
N GLN A 9 19.98 32.99 -9.80
CA GLN A 9 21.19 32.82 -9.01
C GLN A 9 21.40 33.97 -8.02
N PHE A 10 21.05 35.20 -8.42
CA PHE A 10 21.05 36.37 -7.55
C PHE A 10 20.05 36.24 -6.40
N LEU A 11 18.82 35.80 -6.69
CA LEU A 11 17.78 35.59 -5.67
C LEU A 11 18.16 34.47 -4.69
N ILE A 12 18.72 33.35 -5.18
CA ILE A 12 19.21 32.25 -4.34
C ILE A 12 20.23 32.74 -3.30
N ASN A 13 21.08 33.70 -3.67
CA ASN A 13 22.14 34.21 -2.80
C ASN A 13 21.69 35.35 -1.87
N ARG A 14 20.43 35.78 -1.94
CA ARG A 14 19.91 36.93 -1.17
C ARG A 14 18.99 36.49 -0.04
N SER A 15 19.22 36.98 1.18
CA SER A 15 18.33 36.80 2.32
C SER A 15 16.94 37.44 2.09
N ASN A 16 15.89 36.85 2.67
CA ASN A 16 14.49 37.31 2.57
C ASN A 16 13.90 37.37 1.14
N SER A 17 14.40 36.56 0.21
CA SER A 17 13.90 36.54 -1.17
C SER A 17 13.00 35.34 -1.49
N GLU A 18 12.62 34.53 -0.48
CA GLU A 18 11.97 33.22 -0.67
C GLU A 18 10.65 33.36 -1.44
N SER A 19 9.77 34.27 -0.99
CA SER A 19 8.48 34.50 -1.63
C SER A 19 8.61 34.98 -3.08
N VAL A 20 9.59 35.84 -3.37
CA VAL A 20 9.85 36.35 -4.73
C VAL A 20 10.41 35.25 -5.62
N LEU A 21 11.35 34.47 -5.10
CA LEU A 21 11.97 33.34 -5.81
C LEU A 21 10.92 32.28 -6.15
N LEU A 22 10.07 31.89 -5.20
CA LEU A 22 9.04 30.87 -5.42
C LEU A 22 7.96 31.33 -6.39
N ASN A 23 7.54 32.61 -6.31
CA ASN A 23 6.59 33.17 -7.28
C ASN A 23 7.18 33.27 -8.69
N LEU A 24 8.45 33.65 -8.81
CA LEU A 24 9.17 33.69 -10.07
C LEU A 24 9.31 32.27 -10.65
N LEU A 25 9.68 31.28 -9.83
CA LEU A 25 9.79 29.88 -10.26
C LEU A 25 8.44 29.34 -10.72
N LYS A 26 7.36 29.59 -9.97
CA LYS A 26 5.99 29.23 -10.36
C LYS A 26 5.63 29.77 -11.74
N ARG A 27 5.90 31.05 -12.00
CA ARG A 27 5.63 31.69 -13.30
C ARG A 27 6.43 31.05 -14.43
N ILE A 28 7.71 30.75 -14.18
CA ILE A 28 8.60 30.10 -15.15
C ILE A 28 8.10 28.69 -15.49
N ILE A 29 7.70 27.92 -14.47
CA ILE A 29 7.17 26.56 -14.64
C ILE A 29 5.88 26.61 -15.44
N LEU A 30 4.96 27.52 -15.10
CA LEU A 30 3.69 27.71 -15.80
C LEU A 30 3.90 28.01 -17.30
N LYS A 31 4.81 28.94 -17.61
CA LYS A 31 5.10 29.37 -18.98
C LYS A 31 6.10 28.45 -19.72
N LYS A 32 6.66 27.45 -19.05
CA LYS A 32 7.72 26.57 -19.55
C LYS A 32 8.91 27.34 -20.16
N GLU A 33 9.29 28.47 -19.55
CA GLU A 33 10.35 29.36 -20.06
C GLU A 33 11.76 28.75 -19.95
N ILE A 34 11.93 27.70 -19.14
CA ILE A 34 13.19 27.03 -18.88
C ILE A 34 13.04 25.51 -19.07
N ASN A 35 14.09 24.86 -19.57
CA ASN A 35 14.15 23.41 -19.71
C ASN A 35 13.92 22.68 -18.38
N PHE A 36 13.19 21.56 -18.45
CA PHE A 36 12.87 20.71 -17.29
C PHE A 36 14.07 20.41 -16.39
N GLY A 37 15.18 19.91 -16.96
CA GLY A 37 16.37 19.56 -16.18
C GLY A 37 16.98 20.74 -15.41
N LYS A 38 16.87 21.96 -15.92
CA LYS A 38 17.33 23.17 -15.23
C LYS A 38 16.40 23.53 -14.07
N VAL A 39 15.09 23.40 -14.23
CA VAL A 39 14.13 23.59 -13.12
C VAL A 39 14.44 22.62 -11.99
N THR A 40 14.63 21.34 -12.29
CA THR A 40 15.02 20.30 -11.32
C THR A 40 16.34 20.66 -10.62
N GLN A 41 17.34 21.17 -11.35
CA GLN A 41 18.60 21.65 -10.77
C GLN A 41 18.41 22.84 -9.83
N ILE A 42 17.56 23.80 -10.19
CA ILE A 42 17.25 24.96 -9.33
C ILE A 42 16.58 24.47 -8.04
N ILE A 43 15.58 23.60 -8.13
CA ILE A 43 14.90 23.00 -6.97
C ILE A 43 15.91 22.27 -6.07
N ARG A 44 16.84 21.49 -6.65
CA ARG A 44 17.93 20.85 -5.88
C ARG A 44 18.80 21.88 -5.16
N LYS A 45 19.13 23.01 -5.78
CA LYS A 45 20.00 24.03 -5.16
C LYS A 45 19.32 24.76 -4.00
N ILE A 46 18.03 25.07 -4.13
CA ILE A 46 17.30 25.87 -3.13
C ILE A 46 16.81 25.04 -1.94
N LEU A 47 16.65 23.74 -2.12
CA LEU A 47 16.06 22.89 -1.10
C LEU A 47 16.97 22.75 0.14
N TYR A 48 16.48 23.19 1.29
CA TYR A 48 17.14 23.06 2.59
C TYR A 48 17.41 21.59 2.91
N ASN A 49 18.65 21.27 3.32
CA ASN A 49 19.01 19.95 3.86
C ASN A 49 19.57 20.10 5.29
N PRO A 50 18.86 19.59 6.33
CA PRO A 50 19.31 19.71 7.72
C PRO A 50 20.63 18.98 7.99
N GLU A 51 20.94 17.88 7.31
CA GLU A 51 22.14 17.07 7.60
C GLU A 51 23.44 17.81 7.22
N ILE A 52 23.44 18.55 6.10
CA ILE A 52 24.61 19.27 5.60
C ILE A 52 24.98 20.47 6.51
N ASN A 53 23.96 21.12 7.11
CA ASN A 53 24.18 22.31 7.94
C ASN A 53 24.69 21.97 9.35
N ASN A 54 24.52 20.73 9.82
CA ASN A 54 25.00 20.32 11.13
C ASN A 54 26.50 19.99 11.14
N GLU A 55 27.05 19.52 10.02
CA GLU A 55 28.49 19.23 9.89
C GLU A 55 29.35 20.49 9.71
N SER A 56 28.75 21.63 9.34
CA SER A 56 29.49 22.88 9.08
C SER A 56 29.88 23.65 10.35
N ASN A 57 29.44 23.21 11.54
CA ASN A 57 29.63 23.93 12.81
C ASN A 57 30.79 23.40 13.68
N SER A 58 31.64 22.50 13.19
CA SER A 58 32.79 21.97 13.95
C SER A 58 34.13 22.16 13.22
N SER A 59 34.60 23.41 13.08
CA SER A 59 36.03 23.73 13.00
C SER A 59 36.28 25.24 13.11
N PRO A 60 37.12 25.71 14.06
CA PRO A 60 37.59 27.09 14.07
C PRO A 60 38.86 27.19 13.21
N GLN A 61 38.78 27.81 12.03
CA GLN A 61 39.99 28.24 11.31
C GLN A 61 40.04 29.76 11.12
N LYS A 62 41.15 30.30 11.64
CA LYS A 62 41.63 31.67 11.53
C LYS A 62 42.03 31.97 10.07
N GLY A 63 41.67 33.14 9.55
CA GLY A 63 42.26 33.66 8.32
C GLY A 63 41.36 34.64 7.58
N LYS A 64 41.86 35.85 7.36
CA LYS A 64 41.16 37.00 6.78
C LYS A 64 40.71 36.76 5.34
N SER A 65 39.44 37.08 5.06
CA SER A 65 38.94 37.70 3.82
C SER A 65 37.55 38.26 4.14
N LEU A 66 37.24 39.48 3.72
CA LEU A 66 35.86 40.02 3.71
C LEU A 66 35.06 39.29 2.62
N ILE A 67 34.89 37.99 2.79
CA ILE A 67 33.90 37.22 2.05
C ILE A 67 32.61 37.54 2.78
N PHE A 68 31.70 38.28 2.14
CA PHE A 68 30.32 38.32 2.58
C PHE A 68 29.89 36.86 2.72
N ASN A 69 29.72 36.40 3.96
CA ASN A 69 29.20 35.07 4.23
C ASN A 69 27.74 35.09 3.82
N TYR A 70 27.49 34.86 2.52
CA TYR A 70 26.16 34.74 1.98
C TYR A 70 25.53 33.49 2.59
N THR A 71 24.52 33.68 3.42
CA THR A 71 23.64 32.59 3.80
C THR A 71 22.72 32.32 2.61
N PRO A 72 22.85 31.18 1.92
CA PRO A 72 21.96 30.86 0.81
C PRO A 72 20.52 30.86 1.32
N ASN A 73 19.60 31.36 0.50
CA ASN A 73 18.18 31.32 0.81
C ASN A 73 17.67 29.89 0.65
N LEU A 74 17.79 29.11 1.71
CA LEU A 74 17.38 27.72 1.76
C LEU A 74 15.88 27.65 2.02
N VAL A 75 15.17 26.99 1.12
CA VAL A 75 13.72 26.87 1.12
C VAL A 75 13.30 25.53 1.69
N SER A 76 12.30 25.54 2.58
CA SER A 76 11.69 24.31 3.10
C SER A 76 10.90 23.58 2.00
N HIS A 77 10.92 22.24 2.03
CA HIS A 77 10.11 21.43 1.11
C HIS A 77 8.62 21.79 1.19
N ASN A 78 8.11 22.14 2.37
CA ASN A 78 6.72 22.58 2.55
C ASN A 78 6.41 23.91 1.83
N SER A 79 7.36 24.84 1.79
CA SER A 79 7.20 26.10 1.05
C SER A 79 7.11 25.83 -0.46
N ILE A 80 7.92 24.92 -0.99
CA ILE A 80 7.87 24.52 -2.40
C ILE A 80 6.52 23.88 -2.72
N LEU A 81 6.02 22.99 -1.86
CA LEU A 81 4.70 22.39 -2.03
C LEU A 81 3.58 23.43 -2.07
N ARG A 82 3.50 24.27 -1.04
CA ARG A 82 2.43 25.27 -0.87
C ARG A 82 2.48 26.41 -1.88
N CYS A 83 3.67 26.86 -2.27
CA CYS A 83 3.81 28.04 -3.13
C CYS A 83 3.95 27.70 -4.61
N ILE A 84 4.32 26.46 -4.96
CA ILE A 84 4.53 26.05 -6.35
C ILE A 84 3.57 24.92 -6.74
N PHE A 85 3.66 23.75 -6.11
CA PHE A 85 2.91 22.57 -6.57
C PHE A 85 1.40 22.71 -6.37
N GLU A 86 0.95 23.15 -5.19
CA GLU A 86 -0.47 23.38 -4.90
C GLU A 86 -1.12 24.40 -5.86
N PRO A 87 -0.57 25.62 -6.05
CA PRO A 87 -1.14 26.58 -7.00
C PRO A 87 -1.10 26.11 -8.45
N LEU A 88 -0.04 25.42 -8.87
CA LEU A 88 0.07 24.91 -10.25
C LEU A 88 -0.90 23.77 -10.50
N TYR A 89 -1.15 22.92 -9.51
CA TYR A 89 -2.12 21.84 -9.62
C TYR A 89 -3.55 22.36 -9.83
N GLN A 90 -3.90 23.48 -9.18
CA GLN A 90 -5.20 24.13 -9.33
C GLN A 90 -5.32 24.96 -10.62
N HIS A 91 -4.22 25.20 -11.32
CA HIS A 91 -4.21 26.09 -12.48
C HIS A 91 -4.62 25.34 -13.76
N PRO A 92 -5.70 25.75 -14.47
CA PRO A 92 -6.30 24.96 -15.55
C PRO A 92 -5.41 24.82 -16.78
N GLU A 93 -4.55 25.80 -17.05
CA GLU A 93 -3.67 25.81 -18.23
C GLU A 93 -2.36 25.01 -18.03
N VAL A 94 -2.13 24.46 -16.83
CA VAL A 94 -0.90 23.70 -16.57
C VAL A 94 -0.96 22.35 -17.27
N ASP A 95 0.11 22.03 -17.98
CA ASP A 95 0.32 20.69 -18.51
C ASP A 95 0.49 19.69 -17.36
N LYS A 96 -0.56 18.90 -17.13
CA LYS A 96 -0.63 17.90 -16.06
C LYS A 96 0.53 16.91 -16.10
N LYS A 97 0.95 16.45 -17.28
CA LYS A 97 2.06 15.49 -17.42
C LYS A 97 3.39 16.13 -17.05
N TYR A 98 3.59 17.38 -17.45
CA TYR A 98 4.78 18.14 -17.07
C TYR A 98 4.85 18.36 -15.55
N LEU A 99 3.73 18.76 -14.93
CA LEU A 99 3.64 18.94 -13.48
C LEU A 99 3.86 17.63 -12.73
N ALA A 100 3.28 16.52 -13.20
CA ALA A 100 3.48 15.19 -12.62
C ALA A 100 4.95 14.77 -12.63
N ASN A 101 5.62 14.88 -13.78
CA ASN A 101 7.05 14.59 -13.88
C ASN A 101 7.90 15.46 -12.94
N LEU A 102 7.56 16.75 -12.81
CA LEU A 102 8.27 17.65 -11.90
C LEU A 102 8.06 17.26 -10.42
N MET A 103 6.84 16.85 -10.07
CA MET A 103 6.50 16.41 -8.71
C MET A 103 7.19 15.08 -8.37
N ILE A 104 7.27 14.15 -9.33
CA ILE A 104 8.01 12.89 -9.18
C ILE A 104 9.50 13.19 -8.95
N ASP A 105 10.10 14.03 -9.79
CA ASP A 105 11.51 14.45 -9.63
C ASP A 105 11.75 15.09 -8.27
N PHE A 106 10.87 15.99 -7.84
CA PHE A 106 10.93 16.63 -6.53
C PHE A 106 10.85 15.61 -5.39
N PHE A 107 9.92 14.67 -5.46
CA PHE A 107 9.78 13.60 -4.48
C PHE A 107 11.03 12.72 -4.41
N LEU A 108 11.60 12.34 -5.56
CA LEU A 108 12.83 11.56 -5.63
C LEU A 108 14.02 12.33 -5.06
N ILE A 109 14.12 13.65 -5.28
CA ILE A 109 15.15 14.50 -4.66
C ILE A 109 15.04 14.45 -3.13
N LEU A 110 13.83 14.55 -2.58
CA LEU A 110 13.61 14.49 -1.13
C LEU A 110 14.05 13.14 -0.56
N LYS A 111 13.69 12.04 -1.22
CA LYS A 111 14.10 10.68 -0.83
C LYS A 111 15.62 10.50 -0.92
N GLN A 112 16.26 10.96 -2.00
CA GLN A 112 17.73 10.91 -2.17
C GLN A 112 18.47 11.68 -1.07
N ARG A 113 17.93 12.83 -0.65
CA ARG A 113 18.49 13.64 0.44
C ARG A 113 18.08 13.19 1.84
N LYS A 114 17.33 12.08 1.96
CA LYS A 114 16.81 11.56 3.23
C LYS A 114 16.08 12.61 4.07
N ILE A 115 15.47 13.60 3.42
CA ILE A 115 14.70 14.63 4.12
C ILE A 115 13.46 13.94 4.72
N GLN A 116 13.33 13.99 6.04
CA GLN A 116 12.20 13.37 6.73
C GLN A 116 10.89 14.03 6.32
N ILE A 117 10.08 13.29 5.56
CA ILE A 117 8.73 13.68 5.20
C ILE A 117 7.83 13.23 6.34
N GLN A 118 7.59 14.11 7.31
CA GLN A 118 6.74 13.80 8.47
C GLN A 118 5.23 13.77 8.10
N ASN A 119 4.86 14.31 6.93
CA ASN A 119 3.47 14.49 6.52
C ASN A 119 3.06 13.54 5.38
N HIS A 120 1.95 12.83 5.55
CA HIS A 120 1.29 12.03 4.49
C HIS A 120 0.81 12.87 3.29
N TYR A 121 0.75 14.19 3.46
CA TYR A 121 0.29 15.14 2.45
C TYR A 121 1.09 15.10 1.14
N LEU A 122 2.42 14.97 1.21
CA LEU A 122 3.27 14.96 0.02
C LEU A 122 2.99 13.73 -0.87
N PRO A 123 3.02 12.49 -0.34
CA PRO A 123 2.57 11.30 -1.07
C PRO A 123 1.16 11.42 -1.67
N GLU A 124 0.22 11.99 -0.92
CA GLU A 124 -1.16 12.18 -1.37
C GLU A 124 -1.23 13.16 -2.55
N LEU A 125 -0.59 14.32 -2.45
CA LEU A 125 -0.56 15.30 -3.52
C LEU A 125 0.13 14.73 -4.77
N LEU A 126 1.22 13.98 -4.59
CA LEU A 126 1.88 13.27 -5.68
C LEU A 126 0.93 12.28 -6.36
N LEU A 127 0.21 11.46 -5.58
CA LEU A 127 -0.78 10.53 -6.13
C LEU A 127 -1.83 11.27 -6.97
N LYS A 128 -2.42 12.33 -6.41
CA LYS A 128 -3.45 13.14 -7.07
C LYS A 128 -2.94 13.72 -8.39
N ILE A 129 -1.78 14.38 -8.39
CA ILE A 129 -1.19 14.97 -9.60
C ILE A 129 -0.91 13.91 -10.68
N VAL A 130 -0.35 12.75 -10.31
CA VAL A 130 0.03 11.69 -11.26
C VAL A 130 -1.22 10.99 -11.82
N ALA A 131 -2.23 10.76 -10.99
CA ALA A 131 -3.52 10.21 -11.41
C ALA A 131 -4.24 11.17 -12.37
N ASP A 132 -4.28 12.46 -12.05
CA ASP A 132 -4.85 13.51 -12.91
C ASP A 132 -4.18 13.62 -14.29
N ALA A 133 -2.87 13.34 -14.34
CA ALA A 133 -2.11 13.26 -15.58
C ALA A 133 -2.30 11.93 -16.35
N LYS A 134 -3.09 10.99 -15.80
CA LYS A 134 -3.33 9.63 -16.31
C LYS A 134 -2.06 8.82 -16.55
N MET A 135 -1.03 9.05 -15.72
CA MET A 135 0.26 8.38 -15.81
C MET A 135 0.27 7.07 -15.02
N TRP A 136 -0.67 6.17 -15.33
CA TRP A 136 -0.94 4.95 -14.55
C TRP A 136 0.25 4.02 -14.40
N THR A 137 1.00 3.78 -15.48
CA THR A 137 2.19 2.90 -15.44
C THR A 137 3.26 3.45 -14.49
N CYS A 138 3.48 4.76 -14.52
CA CYS A 138 4.44 5.39 -13.61
C CYS A 138 3.95 5.30 -12.16
N LEU A 139 2.66 5.55 -11.93
CA LEU A 139 2.06 5.42 -10.61
C LEU A 139 2.21 4.00 -10.05
N GLN A 140 1.87 2.98 -10.85
CA GLN A 140 2.06 1.57 -10.47
C GLN A 140 3.51 1.28 -10.07
N GLN A 141 4.49 1.76 -10.84
CA GLN A 141 5.91 1.57 -10.53
C GLN A 141 6.30 2.23 -9.21
N LEU A 142 5.89 3.49 -8.98
CA LEU A 142 6.19 4.20 -7.73
C LEU A 142 5.66 3.46 -6.50
N LEU A 143 4.50 2.81 -6.61
CA LEU A 143 3.86 2.05 -5.53
C LEU A 143 4.46 0.65 -5.39
N GLN A 144 4.66 -0.08 -6.49
CA GLN A 144 5.16 -1.46 -6.49
C GLN A 144 6.61 -1.55 -6.01
N TYR A 145 7.45 -0.58 -6.41
CA TYR A 145 8.83 -0.48 -5.94
C TYR A 145 8.98 0.24 -4.60
N ARG A 146 7.87 0.56 -3.92
CA ARG A 146 7.84 1.22 -2.60
C ARG A 146 8.64 2.53 -2.56
N VAL A 147 8.62 3.27 -3.67
CA VAL A 147 9.16 4.65 -3.69
C VAL A 147 8.28 5.52 -2.81
N ILE A 148 6.96 5.34 -2.91
CA ILE A 148 5.97 5.90 -2.00
C ILE A 148 5.72 4.89 -0.87
N ASP A 149 5.78 5.37 0.38
CA ASP A 149 5.59 4.52 1.55
C ASP A 149 4.12 4.12 1.72
N ASP A 150 3.89 2.89 2.20
CA ASP A 150 2.54 2.36 2.42
C ASP A 150 1.77 3.19 3.45
N SER A 151 0.55 3.60 3.11
CA SER A 151 -0.34 4.36 3.99
C SER A 151 -1.77 3.83 3.91
N LYS A 152 -2.47 3.80 5.04
CA LYS A 152 -3.88 3.42 5.10
C LYS A 152 -4.75 4.34 4.25
N PHE A 153 -4.51 5.65 4.33
CA PHE A 153 -5.22 6.66 3.54
C PHE A 153 -4.94 6.47 2.04
N LEU A 154 -3.66 6.27 1.68
CA LEU A 154 -3.26 6.06 0.30
C LEU A 154 -3.93 4.82 -0.31
N ALA A 155 -4.00 3.71 0.43
CA ALA A 155 -4.65 2.50 -0.03
C ALA A 155 -6.15 2.70 -0.30
N PHE A 156 -6.87 3.49 0.51
CA PHE A 156 -8.26 3.83 0.20
C PHE A 156 -8.40 4.70 -1.06
N GLU A 157 -7.50 5.66 -1.25
CA GLU A 157 -7.48 6.48 -2.47
C GLU A 157 -7.17 5.62 -3.73
N LEU A 158 -6.32 4.60 -3.60
CA LEU A 158 -6.07 3.66 -4.70
C LEU A 158 -7.29 2.80 -5.03
N ILE A 159 -8.09 2.44 -4.01
CA ILE A 159 -9.36 1.73 -4.23
C ILE A 159 -10.35 2.61 -4.99
N SER A 160 -10.50 3.89 -4.62
CA SER A 160 -11.42 4.80 -5.33
C SER A 160 -10.99 5.04 -6.78
N LEU A 161 -9.68 5.07 -7.06
CA LEU A 161 -9.15 5.21 -8.42
C LEU A 161 -9.15 3.91 -9.24
N SER A 162 -9.48 2.77 -8.62
CA SER A 162 -9.32 1.48 -9.29
C SER A 162 -10.36 1.18 -10.37
N ASP A 163 -11.41 1.99 -10.47
CA ASP A 163 -12.37 1.91 -11.58
C ASP A 163 -11.74 2.38 -12.91
N GLU A 164 -10.79 3.32 -12.85
CA GLU A 164 -10.01 3.74 -14.03
C GLU A 164 -8.81 2.83 -14.29
N CYS A 165 -8.20 2.30 -13.23
CA CYS A 165 -7.03 1.44 -13.33
C CYS A 165 -7.15 0.21 -12.39
N PRO A 166 -7.68 -0.92 -12.87
CA PRO A 166 -8.02 -2.09 -12.04
C PRO A 166 -6.86 -2.65 -11.20
N SER A 167 -5.63 -2.53 -11.68
CA SER A 167 -4.43 -2.98 -10.96
C SER A 167 -4.22 -2.24 -9.63
N LEU A 168 -4.70 -0.99 -9.50
CA LEU A 168 -4.52 -0.20 -8.28
C LEU A 168 -5.24 -0.85 -7.10
N TYR A 169 -6.33 -1.58 -7.36
CA TYR A 169 -7.04 -2.33 -6.33
C TYR A 169 -6.15 -3.39 -5.68
N GLN A 170 -5.45 -4.19 -6.48
CA GLN A 170 -4.54 -5.22 -5.95
C GLN A 170 -3.36 -4.59 -5.21
N ILE A 171 -2.81 -3.49 -5.72
CA ILE A 171 -1.76 -2.74 -5.03
C ILE A 171 -2.26 -2.22 -3.67
N ALA A 172 -3.49 -1.73 -3.58
CA ALA A 172 -4.09 -1.29 -2.33
C ALA A 172 -4.27 -2.43 -1.32
N LEU A 173 -4.73 -3.59 -1.77
CA LEU A 173 -4.84 -4.78 -0.92
C LEU A 173 -3.46 -5.24 -0.43
N ASP A 174 -2.45 -5.21 -1.31
CA ASP A 174 -1.07 -5.51 -0.95
C ASP A 174 -0.52 -4.52 0.08
N MET A 175 -0.83 -3.22 -0.05
CA MET A 175 -0.47 -2.20 0.95
C MET A 175 -1.09 -2.52 2.32
N PHE A 176 -2.38 -2.85 2.37
CA PHE A 176 -3.02 -3.23 3.63
C PHE A 176 -2.42 -4.52 4.20
N ASN A 177 -2.14 -5.52 3.36
CA ASN A 177 -1.57 -6.79 3.81
C ASN A 177 -0.17 -6.60 4.42
N ARG A 178 0.67 -5.78 3.79
CA ARG A 178 2.00 -5.44 4.32
C ARG A 178 1.94 -4.69 5.65
N ARG A 179 0.90 -3.89 5.88
CA ARG A 179 0.67 -3.18 7.14
C ARG A 179 -0.08 -4.01 8.19
N GLY A 180 -0.50 -5.24 7.87
CA GLY A 180 -1.29 -6.09 8.78
C GLY A 180 -2.75 -5.63 8.95
N ASN A 181 -3.26 -4.81 8.04
CA ASN A 181 -4.60 -4.23 8.06
C ASN A 181 -5.65 -5.18 7.44
N THR A 182 -5.81 -6.39 7.98
CA THR A 182 -6.68 -7.43 7.39
C THR A 182 -8.17 -7.10 7.42
N ASP A 183 -8.62 -6.33 8.41
CA ASP A 183 -10.01 -5.89 8.48
C ASP A 183 -10.37 -5.06 7.25
N GLN A 184 -9.48 -4.13 6.87
CA GLN A 184 -9.67 -3.28 5.69
C GLN A 184 -9.64 -4.09 4.39
N ILE A 185 -8.83 -5.14 4.32
CA ILE A 185 -8.83 -6.08 3.17
C ILE A 185 -10.18 -6.78 3.06
N SER A 186 -10.69 -7.33 4.18
CA SER A 186 -11.96 -8.03 4.18
C SER A 186 -13.12 -7.11 3.80
N GLU A 187 -13.11 -5.87 4.28
CA GLU A 187 -14.12 -4.87 3.94
C GLU A 187 -14.06 -4.48 2.47
N ALA A 188 -12.86 -4.23 1.92
CA ALA A 188 -12.69 -3.92 0.49
C ALA A 188 -13.17 -5.08 -0.41
N LEU A 189 -12.85 -6.32 -0.05
CA LEU A 189 -13.29 -7.52 -0.78
C LEU A 189 -14.81 -7.69 -0.73
N LEU A 190 -15.44 -7.43 0.41
CA LEU A 190 -16.90 -7.48 0.56
C LEU A 190 -17.59 -6.43 -0.30
N CYS A 191 -17.07 -5.20 -0.36
CA CYS A 191 -17.62 -4.15 -1.21
C CYS A 191 -17.61 -4.52 -2.71
N ARG A 192 -16.68 -5.38 -3.15
CA ARG A 192 -16.62 -5.90 -4.53
C ARG A 192 -17.28 -7.26 -4.72
N GLY A 193 -17.95 -7.81 -3.70
CA GLY A 193 -18.65 -9.09 -3.78
C GLY A 193 -17.73 -10.32 -3.73
N HIS A 194 -16.44 -10.17 -3.40
CA HIS A 194 -15.50 -11.28 -3.23
C HIS A 194 -15.64 -11.91 -1.83
N VAL A 195 -16.80 -12.49 -1.57
CA VAL A 195 -17.21 -12.95 -0.23
C VAL A 195 -16.33 -14.10 0.29
N ILE A 196 -15.96 -15.05 -0.57
CA ILE A 196 -15.09 -16.18 -0.20
C ILE A 196 -13.67 -15.73 0.14
N ASP A 197 -13.12 -14.77 -0.62
CA ASP A 197 -11.78 -14.25 -0.34
C ASP A 197 -11.78 -13.43 0.95
N ALA A 198 -12.82 -12.62 1.18
CA ALA A 198 -13.01 -11.92 2.44
C ALA A 198 -13.08 -12.89 3.63
N LEU A 199 -13.83 -13.99 3.49
CA LEU A 199 -13.89 -15.06 4.48
C LEU A 199 -12.49 -15.61 4.78
N ARG A 200 -11.71 -15.96 3.75
CA ARG A 200 -10.33 -16.46 3.92
C ARG A 200 -9.45 -15.52 4.73
N PHE A 201 -9.50 -14.21 4.49
CA PHE A 201 -8.73 -13.23 5.26
C PHE A 201 -9.16 -13.14 6.73
N THR A 202 -10.46 -13.28 7.03
CA THR A 202 -10.94 -13.34 8.42
C THR A 202 -10.50 -14.64 9.13
N THR A 203 -10.36 -15.74 8.38
CA THR A 203 -9.92 -17.04 8.91
C THR A 203 -8.44 -17.06 9.28
N ALA A 204 -7.59 -16.43 8.46
CA ALA A 204 -6.14 -16.48 8.59
C ALA A 204 -5.61 -15.70 9.81
N ASN A 205 -6.34 -14.67 10.25
CA ASN A 205 -5.95 -13.83 11.39
C ASN A 205 -6.74 -14.13 12.68
N GLY A 206 -7.81 -14.93 12.59
CA GLY A 206 -8.66 -15.30 13.72
C GLY A 206 -8.22 -16.57 14.48
N GLY A 207 -7.24 -17.31 13.97
CA GLY A 207 -6.62 -18.46 14.64
C GLY A 207 -5.13 -18.23 14.80
N GLY A 208 -4.64 -18.14 16.04
CA GLY A 208 -3.23 -17.90 16.35
C GLY A 208 -2.30 -18.82 15.56
N GLY A 209 -1.42 -18.23 14.75
CA GLY A 209 -0.45 -18.98 13.94
C GLY A 209 0.46 -18.06 13.12
N PHE A 210 1.60 -17.71 13.71
CA PHE A 210 2.85 -17.29 13.05
C PHE A 210 2.76 -16.25 11.91
N ARG A 211 2.98 -14.98 12.28
CA ARG A 211 3.81 -14.06 11.47
C ARG A 211 4.84 -13.43 12.39
N GLU A 212 6.07 -13.94 12.31
CA GLU A 212 7.26 -13.28 12.88
C GLU A 212 7.50 -11.95 12.15
N GLY A 213 7.86 -10.92 12.93
CA GLY A 213 8.47 -9.71 12.39
C GLY A 213 7.50 -8.59 12.01
N GLY A 214 6.78 -8.03 12.99
CA GLY A 214 6.09 -6.76 12.80
C GLY A 214 5.45 -6.29 14.11
N THR A 215 6.10 -5.37 14.80
CA THR A 215 5.60 -4.73 16.03
C THR A 215 4.30 -3.98 15.73
N THR A 216 3.15 -4.65 15.86
CA THR A 216 1.84 -4.01 15.77
C THR A 216 1.56 -3.25 17.06
N ILE A 217 1.89 -1.96 17.04
CA ILE A 217 1.22 -0.98 17.90
C ILE A 217 -0.12 -0.69 17.24
N CYS A 218 -1.12 -1.51 17.56
CA CYS A 218 -2.52 -1.23 17.27
C CYS A 218 -3.20 -0.91 18.62
N ASN A 219 -3.03 0.31 19.12
CA ASN A 219 -4.01 0.86 20.05
C ASN A 219 -5.27 1.14 19.26
N GLU A 220 -6.37 0.45 19.59
CA GLU A 220 -7.77 0.91 19.54
C GLU A 220 -8.72 -0.31 19.57
N GLY A 221 -9.49 -0.45 20.66
CA GLY A 221 -10.81 -1.10 20.72
C GLY A 221 -10.89 -2.60 20.44
N SER A 222 -11.01 -3.39 21.51
CA SER A 222 -11.74 -4.68 21.59
C SER A 222 -11.93 -5.43 20.25
N GLY A 223 -10.90 -6.17 19.83
CA GLY A 223 -10.91 -6.96 18.58
C GLY A 223 -12.10 -7.92 18.41
N SER A 224 -12.79 -8.30 19.48
CA SER A 224 -14.04 -9.08 19.41
C SER A 224 -15.16 -8.34 18.67
N GLN A 225 -15.47 -7.09 19.06
CA GLN A 225 -16.57 -6.31 18.47
C GLN A 225 -16.34 -5.99 16.99
N ARG A 226 -15.07 -5.86 16.57
CA ARG A 226 -14.72 -5.59 15.16
C ARG A 226 -14.93 -6.83 14.28
N LEU A 227 -14.54 -8.00 14.79
CA LEU A 227 -14.77 -9.27 14.09
C LEU A 227 -16.25 -9.60 13.96
N ASP A 228 -17.05 -9.30 14.98
CA ASP A 228 -18.50 -9.53 14.96
C ASP A 228 -19.18 -8.70 13.84
N LYS A 229 -18.77 -7.44 13.65
CA LYS A 229 -19.26 -6.59 12.54
C LYS A 229 -18.89 -7.12 11.15
N ILE A 230 -17.69 -7.67 10.97
CA ILE A 230 -17.27 -8.26 9.69
C ILE A 230 -18.07 -9.55 9.40
N CYS A 231 -18.33 -10.35 10.44
CA CYS A 231 -19.16 -11.56 10.32
C CYS A 231 -20.60 -11.22 9.91
N LEU A 232 -21.19 -10.16 10.47
CA LEU A 232 -22.51 -9.66 10.06
C LEU A 232 -22.51 -9.16 8.61
N LYS A 233 -21.46 -8.46 8.17
CA LYS A 233 -21.32 -8.03 6.77
C LYS A 233 -21.18 -9.22 5.81
N LEU A 234 -20.45 -10.28 6.21
CA LEU A 234 -20.35 -11.52 5.45
C LEU A 234 -21.74 -12.18 5.26
N LEU A 235 -22.52 -12.31 6.35
CA LEU A 235 -23.89 -12.83 6.29
C LEU A 235 -24.78 -11.98 5.37
N ASN A 236 -24.79 -10.66 5.56
CA ASN A 236 -25.51 -9.74 4.69
C ASN A 236 -25.15 -9.95 3.21
N SER A 237 -23.85 -10.00 2.89
CA SER A 237 -23.39 -10.17 1.51
C SER A 237 -23.83 -11.49 0.86
N ALA A 238 -23.88 -12.59 1.63
CA ALA A 238 -24.36 -13.87 1.10
C ALA A 238 -25.88 -13.95 0.95
N TRP A 239 -26.64 -13.20 1.76
CA TRP A 239 -28.09 -13.15 1.66
C TRP A 239 -28.59 -12.15 0.60
N ILE A 240 -27.78 -11.16 0.21
CA ILE A 240 -28.08 -10.26 -0.91
C ILE A 240 -28.13 -11.02 -2.25
N CYS A 241 -27.33 -12.07 -2.44
CA CYS A 241 -27.38 -12.92 -3.63
C CYS A 241 -28.50 -13.98 -3.49
N PRO A 242 -29.65 -13.86 -4.19
CA PRO A 242 -30.80 -14.75 -4.01
C PRO A 242 -30.55 -16.20 -4.44
N ASN A 243 -29.61 -16.42 -5.38
CA ASN A 243 -29.45 -17.70 -6.06
C ASN A 243 -28.28 -18.55 -5.56
N ASP A 244 -27.47 -18.08 -4.61
CA ASP A 244 -26.27 -18.78 -4.17
C ASP A 244 -26.48 -19.51 -2.83
N ARG A 245 -27.25 -20.60 -2.87
CA ARG A 245 -27.42 -21.52 -1.73
C ARG A 245 -26.05 -22.02 -1.21
N PRO A 246 -25.13 -22.53 -2.07
CA PRO A 246 -23.82 -23.00 -1.60
C PRO A 246 -23.02 -21.95 -0.80
N LEU A 247 -23.03 -20.69 -1.22
CA LEU A 247 -22.35 -19.60 -0.50
C LEU A 247 -22.94 -19.37 0.89
N ARG A 248 -24.27 -19.32 1.01
CA ARG A 248 -24.97 -19.16 2.30
C ARG A 248 -24.64 -20.29 3.25
N TYR A 249 -24.70 -21.53 2.76
CA TYR A 249 -24.31 -22.70 3.55
C TYR A 249 -22.85 -22.62 4.01
N THR A 250 -21.95 -22.26 3.12
CA THR A 250 -20.50 -22.18 3.41
C THR A 250 -20.22 -21.16 4.50
N ILE A 251 -20.80 -19.96 4.43
CA ILE A 251 -20.56 -18.91 5.42
C ILE A 251 -21.22 -19.25 6.75
N TYR A 252 -22.48 -19.69 6.73
CA TYR A 252 -23.20 -19.97 7.97
C TYR A 252 -22.59 -21.14 8.73
N SER A 253 -22.27 -22.25 8.04
CA SER A 253 -21.57 -23.39 8.64
C SER A 253 -20.17 -23.02 9.13
N TYR A 254 -19.46 -22.14 8.42
CA TYR A 254 -18.17 -21.62 8.87
C TYR A 254 -18.29 -20.82 10.17
N LEU A 255 -19.26 -19.91 10.26
CA LEU A 255 -19.47 -19.11 11.49
C LEU A 255 -19.91 -20.00 12.66
N GLN A 256 -20.70 -21.04 12.39
CA GLN A 256 -21.12 -22.03 13.37
C GLN A 256 -19.94 -22.86 13.91
N THR A 257 -19.07 -23.36 13.02
CA THR A 257 -17.92 -24.20 13.40
C THR A 257 -16.85 -23.43 14.18
N ASN A 258 -16.69 -22.12 13.95
CA ASN A 258 -15.69 -21.30 14.65
C ASN A 258 -16.23 -20.64 15.94
N GLY A 259 -17.43 -20.99 16.39
CA GLY A 259 -18.03 -20.43 17.62
C GLY A 259 -18.40 -18.95 17.54
N LYS A 260 -18.15 -18.28 16.42
CA LYS A 260 -18.51 -16.86 16.15
C LYS A 260 -20.01 -16.64 16.06
N LEU A 261 -20.77 -17.70 15.78
CA LEU A 261 -22.23 -17.65 15.80
C LEU A 261 -22.77 -17.44 17.23
N LYS A 262 -22.07 -17.94 18.26
CA LYS A 262 -22.47 -17.76 19.66
C LYS A 262 -22.22 -16.33 20.13
N SER A 263 -21.09 -15.72 19.75
CA SER A 263 -20.83 -14.31 20.06
C SER A 263 -21.80 -13.37 19.36
N LEU A 264 -22.19 -13.67 18.11
CA LEU A 264 -23.25 -12.93 17.41
C LEU A 264 -24.64 -13.10 18.06
N ALA A 265 -25.01 -14.32 18.46
CA ALA A 265 -26.27 -14.57 19.13
C ALA A 265 -26.38 -13.85 20.48
N GLU A 266 -25.27 -13.72 21.21
CA GLU A 266 -25.20 -12.96 22.47
C GLU A 266 -25.26 -11.43 22.26
N SER A 267 -25.06 -10.95 21.03
CA SER A 267 -25.09 -9.51 20.70
C SER A 267 -26.49 -8.93 20.47
N ASP A 268 -27.54 -9.76 20.56
CA ASP A 268 -28.97 -9.39 20.42
C ASP A 268 -29.27 -8.57 19.14
N ASP A 269 -28.59 -8.93 18.04
CA ASP A 269 -28.72 -8.25 16.76
C ASP A 269 -29.91 -8.81 15.96
N ALA A 270 -30.92 -7.97 15.71
CA ALA A 270 -32.13 -8.34 14.99
C ALA A 270 -31.86 -8.86 13.56
N ASP A 271 -30.77 -8.40 12.93
CA ASP A 271 -30.38 -8.87 11.61
C ASP A 271 -29.87 -10.32 11.65
N PHE A 272 -29.17 -10.70 12.73
CA PHE A 272 -28.69 -12.06 12.90
C PHE A 272 -29.82 -13.08 13.13
N GLU A 273 -30.80 -12.72 13.97
CA GLU A 273 -31.99 -13.56 14.21
C GLU A 273 -32.78 -13.83 12.92
N ARG A 274 -32.87 -12.82 12.04
CA ARG A 274 -33.44 -12.98 10.70
C ARG A 274 -32.64 -13.99 9.86
N PHE A 275 -31.31 -13.86 9.82
CA PHE A 275 -30.47 -14.79 9.06
C PHE A 275 -30.57 -16.23 9.56
N SER A 276 -30.61 -16.44 10.88
CA SER A 276 -30.79 -17.75 11.50
C SER A 276 -32.12 -18.39 11.12
N ARG A 277 -33.21 -17.63 11.19
CA ARG A 277 -34.54 -18.09 10.76
C ARG A 277 -34.58 -18.44 9.28
N ASP A 278 -34.06 -17.55 8.44
CA ASP A 278 -34.02 -17.75 6.99
C ASP A 278 -33.19 -18.99 6.63
N PHE A 279 -32.05 -19.20 7.30
CA PHE A 279 -31.21 -20.39 7.11
C PHE A 279 -31.97 -21.68 7.43
N HIS A 280 -32.60 -21.76 8.59
CA HIS A 280 -33.36 -22.94 9.03
C HIS A 280 -34.64 -23.16 8.21
N SER A 281 -35.19 -22.14 7.56
CA SER A 281 -36.28 -22.29 6.61
C SER A 281 -35.84 -22.83 5.25
N LEU A 282 -34.59 -22.52 4.84
CA LEU A 282 -34.08 -22.84 3.51
C LEU A 282 -33.46 -24.24 3.43
N TYR A 283 -32.89 -24.77 4.52
CA TYR A 283 -32.22 -26.07 4.56
C TYR A 283 -32.95 -27.07 5.45
N SER A 284 -33.28 -28.24 4.89
CA SER A 284 -33.82 -29.33 5.70
C SER A 284 -32.75 -29.89 6.65
N SER A 285 -33.19 -30.40 7.81
CA SER A 285 -32.30 -31.06 8.77
C SER A 285 -31.58 -32.29 8.20
N GLU A 286 -32.15 -32.93 7.18
CA GLU A 286 -31.52 -34.05 6.46
C GLU A 286 -30.42 -33.57 5.51
N GLU A 287 -30.69 -32.50 4.74
CA GLU A 287 -29.72 -31.88 3.83
C GLU A 287 -28.48 -31.35 4.60
N LEU A 288 -28.69 -30.75 5.77
CA LEU A 288 -27.59 -30.25 6.61
C LEU A 288 -26.70 -31.40 7.11
N LYS A 289 -27.30 -32.53 7.52
CA LYS A 289 -26.57 -33.72 7.96
C LYS A 289 -25.79 -34.35 6.81
N GLU A 290 -26.41 -34.47 5.65
CA GLU A 290 -25.75 -34.98 4.44
C GLU A 290 -24.55 -34.11 4.08
N ALA A 291 -24.73 -32.79 4.01
CA ALA A 291 -23.65 -31.85 3.70
C ALA A 291 -22.51 -31.88 4.74
N GLU A 292 -22.81 -32.04 6.03
CA GLU A 292 -21.80 -32.20 7.08
C GLU A 292 -21.01 -33.51 6.89
N THR A 293 -21.70 -34.62 6.56
CA THR A 293 -21.03 -35.90 6.27
C THR A 293 -20.16 -35.83 5.02
N SER A 294 -20.64 -35.22 3.93
CA SER A 294 -19.87 -35.01 2.70
C SER A 294 -18.64 -34.13 2.95
N PHE A 295 -18.77 -33.07 3.75
CA PHE A 295 -17.65 -32.21 4.11
C PHE A 295 -16.60 -32.95 4.94
N ARG A 296 -17.02 -33.76 5.93
CA ARG A 296 -16.12 -34.63 6.69
C ARG A 296 -15.38 -35.61 5.79
N LEU A 297 -16.09 -36.26 4.87
CA LEU A 297 -15.52 -37.20 3.91
C LEU A 297 -14.52 -36.51 2.96
N ALA A 298 -14.82 -35.31 2.47
CA ALA A 298 -13.93 -34.51 1.64
C ALA A 298 -12.65 -34.09 2.38
N ARG A 299 -12.75 -33.75 3.67
CA ARG A 299 -11.59 -33.45 4.50
C ARG A 299 -10.71 -34.67 4.71
N LEU A 300 -11.31 -35.84 4.97
CA LEU A 300 -10.59 -37.11 5.10
C LEU A 300 -9.92 -37.54 3.79
N SER A 301 -10.58 -37.36 2.64
CA SER A 301 -10.01 -37.66 1.34
C SER A 301 -8.87 -36.70 0.96
N SER A 302 -8.96 -35.42 1.32
CA SER A 302 -7.87 -34.44 1.14
C SER A 302 -6.64 -34.76 2.02
N ILE A 303 -6.84 -35.23 3.26
CA ILE A 303 -5.75 -35.67 4.15
C ILE A 303 -5.08 -36.93 3.56
N ARG A 304 -5.89 -37.89 3.13
CA ARG A 304 -5.40 -39.14 2.49
C ARG A 304 -4.66 -38.86 1.18
N GLY A 305 -5.08 -37.86 0.42
CA GLY A 305 -4.40 -37.40 -0.81
C GLY A 305 -3.14 -36.56 -0.58
N ARG A 306 -2.96 -35.95 0.61
CA ARG A 306 -1.67 -35.37 1.03
C ARG A 306 -0.70 -36.48 1.41
N ASN A 307 -1.10 -37.38 2.30
CA ASN A 307 -0.26 -38.51 2.72
C ASN A 307 0.19 -39.36 1.54
N ARG A 308 -0.68 -39.62 0.55
CA ARG A 308 -0.30 -40.38 -0.65
C ARG A 308 0.73 -39.65 -1.53
N ARG A 309 0.68 -38.32 -1.60
CA ARG A 309 1.67 -37.50 -2.33
C ARG A 309 2.98 -37.42 -1.58
N ASP A 310 2.94 -37.34 -0.25
CA ASP A 310 4.13 -37.33 0.59
C ASP A 310 4.83 -38.70 0.58
N SER A 311 4.08 -39.81 0.62
CA SER A 311 4.62 -41.17 0.46
C SER A 311 5.22 -41.40 -0.94
N GLN A 312 4.58 -40.90 -2.02
CA GLN A 312 5.16 -40.98 -3.36
C GLN A 312 6.43 -40.13 -3.49
N ARG A 313 6.51 -39.00 -2.77
CA ARG A 313 7.69 -38.15 -2.75
C ARG A 313 8.85 -38.80 -1.99
N GLU A 314 8.57 -39.47 -0.87
CA GLU A 314 9.53 -40.26 -0.09
C GLU A 314 10.04 -41.48 -0.88
N GLU A 315 9.15 -42.21 -1.58
CA GLU A 315 9.54 -43.32 -2.45
C GLU A 315 10.44 -42.85 -3.61
N SER A 316 10.13 -41.70 -4.24
CA SER A 316 10.97 -41.14 -5.30
C SER A 316 12.35 -40.63 -4.81
N PHE A 317 12.50 -40.30 -3.53
CA PHE A 317 13.80 -39.97 -2.93
C PHE A 317 14.64 -41.22 -2.61
N CYS A 318 14.01 -42.34 -2.27
CA CYS A 318 14.70 -43.60 -2.01
C CYS A 318 15.14 -44.34 -3.28
N SER A 319 14.41 -44.21 -4.40
CA SER A 319 14.77 -44.87 -5.67
C SER A 319 15.89 -44.17 -6.46
N ALA A 320 16.30 -42.95 -6.10
CA ALA A 320 17.33 -42.19 -6.83
C ALA A 320 18.79 -42.54 -6.44
N ASN A 321 19.02 -43.40 -5.44
CA ASN A 321 20.35 -43.67 -4.89
C ASN A 321 21.00 -45.01 -5.29
N ASN A 322 20.39 -45.81 -6.18
CA ASN A 322 20.88 -47.16 -6.48
C ASN A 322 21.41 -47.40 -7.90
N ASP A 323 21.43 -46.42 -8.80
CA ASP A 323 22.01 -46.61 -10.15
C ASP A 323 23.00 -45.49 -10.50
N GLY A 324 24.29 -45.78 -10.32
CA GLY A 324 25.41 -44.96 -10.78
C GLY A 324 26.69 -45.81 -10.92
N PRO A 325 27.40 -45.78 -12.06
CA PRO A 325 28.31 -46.85 -12.47
C PRO A 325 29.72 -46.72 -11.87
N ALA A 326 30.37 -47.87 -11.66
CA ALA A 326 31.78 -47.95 -11.31
C ALA A 326 32.66 -47.69 -12.54
N GLU A 327 33.37 -46.56 -12.57
CA GLU A 327 34.49 -46.35 -13.49
C GLU A 327 35.81 -46.09 -12.77
N ARG A 328 36.80 -46.84 -13.25
CA ARG A 328 38.20 -46.95 -12.84
C ARG A 328 38.94 -45.65 -13.11
N ILE A 329 39.83 -45.26 -12.19
CA ILE A 329 40.97 -44.40 -12.50
C ILE A 329 42.25 -45.22 -12.32
N ILE A 330 42.93 -45.41 -13.44
CA ILE A 330 44.26 -45.99 -13.59
C ILE A 330 45.28 -44.91 -13.17
N VAL A 331 46.20 -45.23 -12.28
CA VAL A 331 47.41 -44.42 -12.04
C VAL A 331 48.57 -45.13 -12.71
N SER A 332 49.21 -44.42 -13.63
CA SER A 332 50.41 -44.82 -14.35
C SER A 332 51.66 -44.45 -13.54
N GLU A 333 52.57 -45.41 -13.37
CA GLU A 333 54.02 -45.21 -13.42
C GLU A 333 54.60 -46.16 -14.47
#